data_AF-A0A6P6DBU8-F1
#
_entry.id   AF-A0A6P6DBU8-F1
#
_cell.length_a   1.000
_cell.length_b   1.000
_cell.length_c   1.000
_cell.angle_alpha   90.00
_cell.angle_beta   90.00
_cell.angle_gamma   90.00
#
_symmetry.space_group_name_H-M   'P 1'
#
loop_
_entity.id
_entity.type
_entity.pdbx_description
1 polymer ?
#
loop_
_entity_poly.entity_id
_entity_poly.type
_entity_poly.pdbx_seq_one_letter_code
_entity_poly.pdbx_strand_id
1 'polypeptide(L)'
;MADEKIQNETKKVYMHSVVYNLRPDGSYHTTTRLYRPILTLVLLPPLNDDPRLDCHRFNETFSLTHDIKPFIREDTSGHLGVPRQSKILLSTNYNEFAVLSIVNEFEDNVSARLMLYGRNKTLTPQAKEHFDLFVKYLDLTDENIFFYLPTERCIDDL
;
A
#
# COMPACT_ATOMS: atom_id res chain seq x y z
N MET A 1 -8.19 -8.11 15.03
CA MET A 1 -7.00 -8.97 14.86
C MET A 1 -5.98 -8.17 14.07
N ALA A 2 -4.84 -7.87 14.68
CA ALA A 2 -3.74 -7.20 14.00
C ALA A 2 -3.24 -8.12 12.87
N ASP A 3 -3.08 -7.56 11.67
CA ASP A 3 -2.33 -8.21 10.58
C ASP A 3 -1.06 -8.78 11.19
N GLU A 4 -0.85 -10.09 10.94
CA GLU A 4 0.22 -10.92 11.47
C GLU A 4 1.41 -10.10 11.93
N LYS A 5 1.62 -10.07 13.25
CA LYS A 5 2.89 -9.81 13.92
C LYS A 5 4.01 -9.60 12.90
N ILE A 6 4.26 -8.34 12.54
CA ILE A 6 5.59 -7.91 12.08
C ILE A 6 6.50 -7.92 13.34
N GLN A 7 6.48 -9.01 14.09
CA GLN A 7 7.51 -9.37 15.05
C GLN A 7 8.53 -10.15 14.24
N ASN A 8 9.43 -9.39 13.64
CA ASN A 8 10.82 -9.79 13.46
C ASN A 8 11.55 -8.56 12.95
N GLU A 9 12.39 -8.00 13.80
CA GLU A 9 13.34 -6.90 13.53
C GLU A 9 14.31 -7.21 12.35
N THR A 10 14.12 -8.31 11.64
CA THR A 10 14.87 -8.79 10.48
C THR A 10 14.17 -8.60 9.13
N LYS A 11 12.88 -8.23 9.06
CA LYS A 11 12.18 -8.08 7.77
C LYS A 11 12.21 -6.63 7.28
N LYS A 12 13.24 -6.27 6.50
CA LYS A 12 13.29 -5.02 5.76
C LYS A 12 12.08 -4.92 4.82
N VAL A 13 11.24 -3.91 5.02
CA VAL A 13 10.09 -3.65 4.15
C VAL A 13 10.40 -2.44 3.26
N TYR A 14 10.40 -2.65 1.95
CA TYR A 14 10.76 -1.63 0.97
C TYR A 14 9.53 -0.85 0.48
N MET A 15 9.77 0.41 0.08
CA MET A 15 8.74 1.28 -0.48
C MET A 15 8.16 0.67 -1.76
N HIS A 16 6.86 0.90 -1.98
CA HIS A 16 6.17 0.60 -3.22
C HIS A 16 5.54 1.88 -3.79
N SER A 17 5.43 1.96 -5.10
CA SER A 17 4.74 3.06 -5.79
C SER A 17 3.33 2.64 -6.16
N VAL A 18 2.37 3.57 -6.08
CA VAL A 18 1.01 3.38 -6.58
C VAL A 18 0.63 4.55 -7.48
N VAL A 19 0.22 4.26 -8.70
CA VAL A 19 -0.32 5.25 -9.64
C VAL A 19 -1.83 5.10 -9.67
N TYR A 20 -2.55 6.22 -9.53
CA TYR A 20 -4.00 6.29 -9.61
C TYR A 20 -4.39 7.02 -10.90
N ASN A 21 -4.92 6.30 -11.89
CA ASN A 21 -5.37 6.87 -13.16
C ASN A 21 -6.89 6.96 -13.19
N LEU A 22 -7.42 8.19 -13.21
CA LEU A 22 -8.86 8.43 -13.38
C LEU A 22 -9.31 8.03 -14.79
N ARG A 23 -10.36 7.24 -14.87
CA ARG A 23 -11.00 6.82 -16.13
C ARG A 23 -12.21 7.72 -16.46
N PRO A 24 -12.67 7.73 -17.72
CA PRO A 24 -13.82 8.53 -18.14
C PRO A 24 -15.13 8.20 -17.41
N ASP A 25 -15.26 6.96 -16.92
CA ASP A 25 -16.41 6.48 -16.13
C ASP A 25 -16.37 6.91 -14.66
N GLY A 26 -15.36 7.69 -14.25
CA GLY A 26 -15.16 8.14 -12.87
C GLY A 26 -14.46 7.11 -11.97
N SER A 27 -14.15 5.91 -12.47
CA SER A 27 -13.37 4.91 -11.74
C SER A 27 -11.87 5.23 -11.78
N TYR A 28 -11.10 4.63 -10.87
CA TYR A 28 -9.65 4.72 -10.84
C TYR A 28 -9.03 3.37 -11.19
N HIS A 29 -8.23 3.36 -12.24
CA HIS A 29 -7.31 2.27 -12.51
C HIS A 29 -6.01 2.51 -11.76
N THR A 30 -5.69 1.61 -10.84
CA THR A 30 -4.50 1.70 -10.02
C THR A 30 -3.46 0.70 -10.48
N THR A 31 -2.20 1.14 -10.50
CA THR A 31 -1.05 0.28 -10.75
C THR A 31 -0.10 0.40 -9.56
N THR A 32 0.04 -0.68 -8.81
CA THR A 32 1.02 -0.80 -7.72
C THR A 32 2.25 -1.54 -8.23
N ARG A 33 3.44 -1.03 -7.91
CA ARG A 33 4.72 -1.68 -8.18
C ARG A 33 5.51 -1.82 -6.89
N LEU A 34 6.05 -3.01 -6.64
CA LEU A 34 6.82 -3.29 -5.44
C LEU A 34 8.01 -4.19 -5.74
N TYR A 35 9.09 -3.95 -4.99
CA TYR A 35 10.26 -4.81 -4.96
C TYR A 35 10.08 -5.90 -3.89
N ARG A 36 10.15 -7.17 -4.30
CA ARG A 36 10.14 -8.32 -3.39
C ARG A 36 11.37 -9.18 -3.69
N PRO A 37 12.43 -9.12 -2.85
CA PRO A 37 13.59 -9.97 -3.06
C PRO A 37 13.19 -11.43 -2.88
N ILE A 38 13.47 -12.27 -3.88
CA ILE A 38 13.44 -13.72 -3.69
C ILE A 38 14.61 -14.08 -2.75
N LEU A 39 14.31 -14.64 -1.58
CA LEU A 39 15.32 -15.27 -0.73
C LEU A 39 15.84 -16.50 -1.49
N THR A 40 16.92 -16.34 -2.25
CA THR A 40 17.64 -17.47 -2.83
C THR A 40 18.27 -18.24 -1.67
N LEU A 41 17.60 -19.30 -1.21
CA LEU A 41 18.23 -20.34 -0.41
C LEU A 41 19.44 -20.83 -1.20
N VAL A 42 20.61 -20.60 -0.61
CA VAL A 42 21.94 -21.02 -1.05
C VAL A 42 21.89 -22.37 -1.77
N LEU A 43 22.39 -22.44 -3.01
CA LEU A 43 23.24 -23.53 -3.57
C LEU A 43 23.44 -23.51 -5.09
N LEU A 44 23.01 -22.49 -5.84
CA LEU A 44 23.40 -22.36 -7.25
C LEU A 44 23.83 -20.91 -7.57
N PRO A 45 24.95 -20.69 -8.28
CA PRO A 45 25.25 -19.36 -8.81
C PRO A 45 24.10 -18.93 -9.74
N PRO A 46 23.64 -17.67 -9.68
CA PRO A 46 22.50 -17.23 -10.47
C PRO A 46 22.82 -17.35 -11.97
N LEU A 47 22.19 -18.31 -12.64
CA LEU A 47 22.04 -18.25 -14.09
C LEU A 47 21.00 -17.14 -14.36
N ASN A 48 21.51 -15.95 -14.63
CA ASN A 48 20.81 -14.71 -14.96
C ASN A 48 20.37 -13.87 -13.74
N ASP A 49 21.24 -12.94 -13.34
CA ASP A 49 20.86 -11.71 -12.61
C ASP A 49 19.94 -10.85 -13.52
N ASP A 50 18.67 -11.24 -13.69
CA ASP A 50 17.65 -10.31 -14.20
C ASP A 50 17.01 -9.59 -12.99
N PRO A 51 17.39 -8.34 -12.70
CA PRO A 51 16.82 -7.57 -11.60
C PRO A 51 15.30 -7.34 -11.73
N ARG A 52 14.67 -7.68 -12.85
CA ARG A 52 13.21 -7.60 -13.06
C ARG A 52 12.44 -8.73 -12.40
N LEU A 53 13.06 -9.87 -12.07
CA LEU A 53 12.35 -11.02 -11.49
C LEU A 53 11.81 -10.72 -10.08
N ASP A 54 12.42 -9.76 -9.38
CA ASP A 54 12.01 -9.29 -8.06
C ASP A 54 10.95 -8.15 -8.12
N CYS A 55 10.59 -7.66 -9.32
CA CYS A 55 9.63 -6.58 -9.50
C CYS A 55 8.22 -7.12 -9.73
N HIS A 56 7.32 -6.90 -8.77
CA HIS A 56 5.91 -7.28 -8.92
C HIS A 56 5.04 -6.07 -9.26
N ARG A 57 4.07 -6.29 -10.16
CA ARG A 57 3.07 -5.31 -10.55
C ARG A 57 1.66 -5.86 -10.26
N PHE A 58 0.84 -5.04 -9.62
CA PHE A 58 -0.56 -5.34 -9.35
C PHE A 58 -1.44 -4.23 -9.93
N ASN A 59 -2.46 -4.61 -10.69
CA ASN A 59 -3.41 -3.67 -11.27
C ASN A 59 -4.78 -3.92 -10.66
N GLU A 60 -5.45 -2.86 -10.22
CA GLU A 60 -6.77 -2.93 -9.58
C GLU A 60 -7.64 -1.77 -10.06
N THR A 61 -8.94 -1.99 -10.21
CA THR A 61 -9.90 -0.93 -10.54
C THR A 61 -10.76 -0.62 -9.32
N PHE A 62 -10.95 0.68 -9.04
CA PHE A 62 -11.79 1.15 -7.95
C PHE A 62 -12.86 2.09 -8.47
N SER A 63 -14.10 1.84 -8.07
CA SER A 63 -15.23 2.73 -8.36
C SER A 63 -15.49 3.65 -7.17
N LEU A 64 -15.82 4.91 -7.46
CA LEU A 64 -16.23 5.87 -6.44
C LEU A 64 -17.60 5.49 -5.89
N THR A 65 -17.78 5.55 -4.57
CA THR A 65 -19.12 5.51 -3.97
C THR A 65 -19.56 6.89 -3.48
N HIS A 66 -20.88 7.12 -3.53
CA HIS A 66 -21.48 8.44 -3.36
C HIS A 66 -21.53 8.93 -1.90
N ASP A 67 -21.28 8.07 -0.91
CA ASP A 67 -21.26 8.44 0.51
C ASP A 67 -19.83 8.55 1.05
N ILE A 68 -19.34 9.79 1.18
CA ILE A 68 -18.08 10.20 1.86
C ILE A 68 -16.81 9.52 1.31
N LYS A 69 -16.47 9.81 0.04
CA LYS A 69 -15.19 9.48 -0.64
C LYS A 69 -14.53 8.11 -0.34
N PRO A 70 -15.23 6.97 -0.29
CA PRO A 70 -14.62 5.65 -0.31
C PRO A 70 -14.45 5.21 -1.77
N PHE A 71 -13.33 4.57 -2.06
CA PHE A 71 -13.07 3.82 -3.28
C PHE A 71 -13.37 2.35 -2.99
N ILE A 72 -14.31 1.73 -3.69
CA ILE A 72 -14.56 0.28 -3.56
C ILE A 72 -13.91 -0.43 -4.73
N ARG A 73 -13.18 -1.52 -4.46
CA ARG A 73 -12.63 -2.38 -5.51
C ARG A 73 -13.78 -2.99 -6.32
N GLU A 74 -13.75 -2.81 -7.63
CA GLU A 74 -14.78 -3.37 -8.50
C GLU A 74 -14.62 -4.90 -8.56
N ASP A 75 -15.67 -5.62 -8.13
CA ASP A 75 -15.72 -7.08 -8.12
C ASP A 75 -16.26 -7.59 -9.45
N THR A 76 -15.37 -8.04 -10.35
CA THR A 76 -15.78 -8.63 -11.63
C THR A 76 -16.03 -10.13 -11.56
N SER A 77 -16.10 -10.75 -10.39
CA SER A 77 -16.47 -12.16 -10.30
C SER A 77 -17.19 -12.46 -8.99
N GLY A 78 -18.49 -12.78 -9.08
CA GLY A 78 -19.27 -13.39 -8.01
C GLY A 78 -18.73 -14.78 -7.61
N HIS A 79 -17.53 -14.81 -7.06
CA HIS A 79 -16.88 -15.97 -6.49
C HIS A 79 -16.78 -15.76 -4.98
N LEU A 80 -17.37 -16.69 -4.23
CA LEU A 80 -17.15 -16.84 -2.80
C LEU A 80 -15.63 -16.71 -2.51
N GLY A 81 -15.24 -15.77 -1.65
CA GLY A 81 -13.86 -15.64 -1.18
C GLY A 81 -13.02 -14.51 -1.77
N VAL A 82 -13.61 -13.46 -2.35
CA VAL A 82 -12.87 -12.20 -2.63
C VAL A 82 -13.13 -11.18 -1.52
N PRO A 83 -12.11 -10.69 -0.80
CA PRO A 83 -12.28 -9.67 0.23
C PRO A 83 -12.78 -8.36 -0.38
N ARG A 84 -13.80 -7.77 0.24
CA ARG A 84 -14.23 -6.41 -0.10
C ARG A 84 -13.18 -5.45 0.40
N GLN A 85 -12.73 -4.54 -0.45
CA GLN A 85 -11.77 -3.52 -0.08
C GLN A 85 -12.33 -2.13 -0.34
N SER A 86 -12.29 -1.30 0.69
CA SER A 86 -12.65 0.11 0.66
C SER A 86 -11.42 0.96 0.96
N LYS A 87 -11.15 1.99 0.16
CA LYS A 87 -10.08 2.96 0.42
C LYS A 87 -10.67 4.33 0.71
N ILE A 88 -10.35 4.96 1.83
CA ILE A 88 -10.91 6.26 2.24
C ILE A 88 -9.78 7.28 2.33
N LEU A 89 -9.91 8.38 1.61
CA LEU A 89 -8.96 9.49 1.66
C LEU A 89 -9.22 10.36 2.88
N LEU A 90 -8.35 10.25 3.89
CA LEU A 90 -8.52 10.92 5.18
C LEU A 90 -7.95 12.34 5.18
N SER A 91 -6.78 12.53 4.56
CA SER A 91 -6.13 13.82 4.47
C SER A 91 -5.20 13.86 3.26
N THR A 92 -5.09 15.00 2.59
CA THR A 92 -4.14 15.20 1.50
C THR A 92 -3.98 16.69 1.21
N ASN A 93 -2.80 17.08 0.79
CA ASN A 93 -2.58 18.38 0.13
C ASN A 93 -2.32 18.22 -1.38
N TYR A 94 -2.50 17.00 -1.90
CA TYR A 94 -2.29 16.54 -3.27
C TYR A 94 -0.86 16.67 -3.83
N ASN A 95 -0.11 17.68 -3.39
CA ASN A 95 1.19 18.04 -3.94
C ASN A 95 2.35 17.41 -3.18
N GLU A 96 2.16 17.04 -1.91
CA GLU A 96 3.25 16.51 -1.08
C GLU A 96 2.88 15.16 -0.48
N PHE A 97 1.71 15.06 0.16
CA PHE A 97 1.31 13.84 0.88
C PHE A 97 -0.17 13.53 0.77
N ALA A 98 -0.50 12.27 1.05
CA ALA A 98 -1.87 11.80 1.28
C ALA A 98 -1.90 10.72 2.36
N VAL A 99 -2.94 10.71 3.19
CA VAL A 99 -3.25 9.67 4.17
C VAL A 99 -4.48 8.92 3.68
N LEU A 100 -4.31 7.63 3.44
CA LEU A 100 -5.36 6.75 2.95
C LEU A 100 -5.61 5.64 3.97
N SER A 101 -6.87 5.45 4.37
CA SER A 101 -7.30 4.23 5.06
C SER A 101 -7.66 3.17 4.04
N ILE A 102 -7.21 1.94 4.26
CA ILE A 102 -7.60 0.78 3.46
C ILE A 102 -8.25 -0.20 4.42
N VAL A 103 -9.55 -0.43 4.23
CA VAL A 103 -10.36 -1.38 4.97
C VAL A 103 -10.57 -2.61 4.10
N ASN A 104 -10.24 -3.78 4.62
CA ASN A 104 -10.53 -5.07 4.01
C ASN A 104 -11.55 -5.80 4.88
N GLU A 105 -12.60 -6.28 4.25
CA GLU A 105 -13.63 -7.12 4.87
C GLU A 105 -13.59 -8.48 4.19
N PHE A 106 -13.30 -9.52 4.96
CA PHE A 106 -13.26 -10.90 4.49
C PHE A 106 -13.98 -11.80 5.47
N GLU A 107 -15.03 -12.48 5.01
CA GLU A 107 -15.94 -13.24 5.87
C GLU A 107 -16.42 -12.34 7.04
N ASP A 108 -16.18 -12.75 8.29
CA ASP A 108 -16.52 -11.99 9.51
C ASP A 108 -15.35 -11.16 10.06
N ASN A 109 -14.24 -11.07 9.32
CA ASN A 109 -13.04 -10.32 9.73
C ASN A 109 -12.92 -8.99 8.99
N VAL A 110 -12.71 -7.92 9.76
CA VAL A 110 -12.40 -6.59 9.25
C VAL A 110 -10.98 -6.21 9.68
N SER A 111 -10.14 -5.87 8.71
CA SER A 111 -8.82 -5.29 8.95
C SER A 111 -8.71 -3.91 8.32
N ALA A 112 -8.00 -3.01 8.98
CA ALA A 112 -7.76 -1.66 8.48
C ALA A 112 -6.28 -1.32 8.60
N ARG A 113 -5.75 -0.65 7.57
CA ARG A 113 -4.39 -0.09 7.58
C ARG A 113 -4.40 1.35 7.09
N LEU A 114 -3.54 2.17 7.68
CA LEU A 114 -3.33 3.56 7.29
C LEU A 114 -2.05 3.67 6.49
N MET A 115 -2.11 4.38 5.37
CA MET A 115 -1.01 4.56 4.44
C MET A 115 -0.69 6.04 4.29
N LEU A 116 0.54 6.43 4.65
CA LEU A 116 1.09 7.75 4.34
C LEU A 116 1.82 7.69 3.00
N TYR A 117 1.24 8.30 1.99
CA TYR A 117 1.85 8.47 0.67
C TYR A 117 2.59 9.79 0.59
N GLY A 118 3.75 9.78 -0.05
CA GLY A 118 4.45 10.98 -0.51
C GLY A 118 4.47 11.05 -2.04
N ARG A 119 4.50 12.26 -2.60
CA ARG A 119 4.82 12.45 -4.03
C ARG A 119 6.27 12.14 -4.36
N ASN A 120 7.15 12.33 -3.37
CA ASN A 120 8.55 11.96 -3.42
C ASN A 120 8.82 10.81 -2.44
N LYS A 121 9.94 10.10 -2.64
CA LYS A 121 10.41 9.05 -1.71
C LYS A 121 10.74 9.56 -0.32
N THR A 122 10.90 10.88 -0.18
CA THR A 122 11.16 11.55 1.10
C THR A 122 9.95 12.38 1.50
N LEU A 123 9.56 12.27 2.76
CA LEU A 123 8.54 13.11 3.39
C LEU A 123 9.20 14.09 4.34
N THR A 124 8.59 15.26 4.51
CA THR A 124 9.05 16.24 5.50
C THR A 124 8.93 15.67 6.92
N PRO A 125 9.79 16.08 7.86
CA PRO A 125 9.68 15.65 9.26
C PRO A 125 8.30 15.95 9.84
N GLN A 126 7.74 17.13 9.51
CA GLN A 126 6.41 17.54 9.95
C GLN A 126 5.29 16.61 9.46
N ALA A 127 5.34 16.14 8.20
CA ALA A 127 4.34 15.20 7.68
C ALA A 127 4.42 13.83 8.40
N LYS A 128 5.63 13.37 8.74
CA LYS A 128 5.83 12.13 9.50
C LYS A 128 5.33 12.27 10.94
N GLU A 129 5.66 13.37 11.60
CA GLU A 129 5.21 13.66 12.97
C GLU A 129 3.69 13.78 13.05
N HIS A 130 3.08 14.50 12.10
CA HIS A 130 1.62 14.62 12.05
C HIS A 130 0.95 13.26 11.82
N PHE A 131 1.52 12.42 10.97
CA PHE A 131 1.03 11.06 10.77
C PHE A 131 1.19 10.21 12.05
N ASP A 132 2.33 10.27 12.72
CA ASP A 132 2.59 9.57 13.99
C ASP A 132 1.58 9.96 15.09
N LEU A 133 1.31 11.26 15.24
CA LEU A 133 0.29 11.75 16.16
C LEU A 133 -1.11 11.27 15.77
N PHE A 134 -1.44 11.28 14.47
CA PHE A 134 -2.73 10.83 13.97
C PHE A 134 -2.98 9.34 14.23
N VAL A 135 -1.99 8.48 13.99
CA VAL A 135 -2.13 7.03 14.24
C VAL A 135 -2.19 6.71 15.73
N LYS A 136 -1.45 7.43 16.58
CA LYS A 136 -1.52 7.30 18.04
C LYS A 136 -2.86 7.75 18.61
N TYR A 137 -3.46 8.79 18.02
CA TYR A 137 -4.83 9.21 18.35
C TYR A 137 -5.87 8.12 18.05
N LEU A 138 -5.58 7.22 17.11
CA LEU A 138 -6.40 6.05 16.78
C LEU A 138 -5.99 4.80 17.58
N ASP A 139 -5.28 4.98 18.69
CA ASP A 139 -4.80 3.92 19.59
C ASP A 139 -3.85 2.89 18.94
N LEU A 140 -3.18 3.25 17.83
CA LEU A 140 -2.10 2.43 17.28
C LEU A 140 -0.80 2.69 18.03
N THR A 141 -0.08 1.63 18.40
CA THR A 141 1.19 1.72 19.13
C THR A 141 2.37 1.83 18.17
N ASP A 142 3.55 2.22 18.69
CA ASP A 142 4.78 2.31 17.88
C ASP A 142 5.12 0.98 17.17
N GLU A 143 4.72 -0.17 17.74
CA GLU A 143 4.92 -1.49 17.13
C GLU A 143 4.04 -1.72 15.89
N ASN A 144 2.96 -0.94 15.73
CA ASN A 144 2.07 -1.00 14.58
C ASN A 144 2.47 -0.02 13.46
N ILE A 145 3.45 0.84 13.71
CA ILE A 145 3.86 1.92 12.81
C ILE A 145 5.23 1.58 12.23
N PHE A 146 5.33 1.53 10.91
CA PHE A 146 6.59 1.33 10.24
C PHE A 146 6.72 2.23 9.02
N PHE A 147 7.94 2.75 8.82
CA PHE A 147 8.28 3.49 7.61
C PHE A 147 9.07 2.60 6.67
N TYR A 148 8.61 2.53 5.43
CA TYR A 148 9.27 1.77 4.38
C TYR A 148 10.67 2.33 4.08
N LEU A 149 11.62 1.42 3.80
CA LEU A 149 12.93 1.80 3.30
C LEU A 149 12.81 2.29 1.84
N PRO A 150 13.37 3.48 1.50
CA PRO A 150 13.46 3.91 0.11
C PRO A 150 14.19 2.87 -0.74
N THR A 151 13.74 2.69 -1.98
CA THR A 151 14.38 1.81 -2.98
C THR A 151 14.38 2.50 -4.33
N GLU A 152 15.39 2.23 -5.15
CA GLU A 152 15.45 2.64 -6.56
C GLU A 152 14.96 1.53 -7.49
N ARG A 153 14.70 0.33 -6.94
CA ARG A 153 14.25 -0.81 -7.71
C ARG A 153 12.74 -0.77 -7.90
N CYS A 154 12.29 -1.03 -9.13
CA CYS A 154 10.90 -1.29 -9.53
C CYS A 154 9.90 -0.11 -9.41
N ILE A 155 10.24 0.97 -8.70
CA ILE A 155 9.28 2.04 -8.34
C ILE A 155 9.49 3.38 -9.07
N ASP A 156 10.58 3.52 -9.83
CA ASP A 156 10.99 4.81 -10.44
C ASP A 156 10.58 5.01 -11.91
N ASP A 157 10.23 3.95 -12.63
CA ASP A 157 9.88 4.02 -14.07
C ASP A 157 8.45 4.54 -14.31
N LEU A 158 8.10 5.68 -13.71
CA LEU A 158 6.79 6.33 -13.82
C LEU A 158 6.74 7.36 -14.94
#